data_AF-A0AAD4ZTV0-F1
#
_entry.id   AF-A0AAD4ZTV0-F1
#
_cell.length_a   1.000
_cell.length_b   1.000
_cell.length_c   1.000
_cell.angle_alpha   90.00
_cell.angle_beta   90.00
_cell.angle_gamma   90.00
#
_symmetry.space_group_name_H-M   'P 1'
#
loop_
_entity.id
_entity.type
_entity.pdbx_description
1 polymer ?
#
loop_
_entity_poly.entity_id
_entity_poly.type
_entity_poly.pdbx_seq_one_letter_code
_entity_poly.pdbx_strand_id
1 'polypeptide(L)'
;MVVPVIDNRSKNAWAFLGTWTWDLWLQLLVSSSFLGFVVVPVYTHVKTVIGLLSSIFWERVVSNLAGFVMSVWIFVVLIQTINYTASLVSLYTFQQLQPSVTDIKDLVRKEESIGYLNNSFVYDILKHVGFDDSKIKGLTMWEIDEALSKGSRKGGVAAVVDQTPNMKLFAAKYCSKYTMIGPIFKTDGFGFVFPKRSLLIPNVSHAILKVTGTERILDTDREKMVQGRKKLSRLE
;
A
#
# COMPACT_ATOMS: atom_id res chain seq x y z
N MET A 1 6.01 -2.44 -14.89
CA MET A 1 4.76 -3.17 -15.22
C MET A 1 3.59 -2.35 -14.74
N VAL A 2 2.42 -2.45 -15.39
CA VAL A 2 1.15 -1.97 -14.83
C VAL A 2 0.25 -3.16 -14.53
N VAL A 3 -0.35 -3.18 -13.35
CA VAL A 3 -1.35 -4.19 -12.95
C VAL A 3 -2.60 -3.52 -12.39
N PRO A 4 -3.78 -4.17 -12.50
CA PRO A 4 -4.97 -3.72 -11.81
C PRO A 4 -4.78 -3.78 -10.29
N VAL A 5 -5.21 -2.73 -9.61
CA VAL A 5 -5.32 -2.70 -8.15
C VAL A 5 -6.58 -3.50 -7.80
N ILE A 6 -6.41 -4.58 -7.05
CA ILE A 6 -7.56 -5.33 -6.52
C ILE A 6 -8.15 -4.51 -5.38
N ASP A 7 -9.30 -3.88 -5.62
CA ASP A 7 -10.07 -3.22 -4.58
C ASP A 7 -10.74 -4.28 -3.68
N ASN A 8 -10.01 -4.76 -2.68
CA ASN A 8 -10.51 -5.78 -1.76
C ASN A 8 -11.40 -5.19 -0.65
N ARG A 9 -11.84 -3.93 -0.77
CA ARG A 9 -12.53 -3.15 0.27
C ARG A 9 -13.75 -3.87 0.86
N SER A 10 -14.50 -4.65 0.07
CA SER A 10 -15.66 -5.43 0.56
C SER A 10 -15.30 -6.70 1.32
N LYS A 11 -14.25 -7.42 0.93
CA LYS A 11 -13.71 -8.59 1.70
C LYS A 11 -12.99 -8.14 2.97
N ASN A 12 -12.43 -6.92 2.96
CA ASN A 12 -11.71 -6.34 4.09
C ASN A 12 -12.63 -5.96 5.25
N ALA A 13 -13.92 -5.65 5.01
CA ALA A 13 -14.89 -5.45 6.08
C ALA A 13 -15.05 -6.71 6.95
N TRP A 14 -15.03 -7.89 6.33
CA TRP A 14 -15.10 -9.17 7.05
C TRP A 14 -13.77 -9.53 7.73
N ALA A 15 -12.63 -9.21 7.12
CA ALA A 15 -11.31 -9.38 7.73
C ALA A 15 -11.14 -8.50 8.98
N PHE A 16 -11.72 -7.30 8.98
CA PHE A 16 -11.78 -6.39 10.13
C PHE A 16 -12.59 -6.96 11.30
N LEU A 17 -13.68 -7.68 11.03
CA LEU A 17 -14.45 -8.39 12.06
C LEU A 17 -13.73 -9.65 12.58
N GLY A 18 -12.92 -10.32 11.74
CA GLY A 18 -12.19 -11.54 12.06
C GLY A 18 -11.05 -11.33 13.07
N THR A 19 -10.32 -10.22 12.99
CA THR A 19 -9.31 -9.84 14.00
C THR A 19 -9.92 -9.27 15.28
N TRP A 20 -11.20 -8.87 15.28
CA TRP A 20 -11.82 -8.11 16.37
C TRP A 20 -12.45 -9.01 17.46
N THR A 21 -12.89 -10.23 17.15
CA THR A 21 -13.85 -10.94 18.01
C THR A 21 -13.28 -11.76 19.18
N TRP A 22 -11.97 -11.92 19.34
CA TRP A 22 -11.44 -12.70 20.48
C TRP A 22 -10.73 -11.82 21.51
N ASP A 23 -9.78 -10.99 21.06
CA ASP A 23 -9.00 -10.14 21.97
C ASP A 23 -9.85 -9.05 22.64
N LEU A 24 -10.84 -8.48 21.93
CA LEU A 24 -11.72 -7.43 22.49
C LEU A 24 -12.76 -7.99 23.46
N TRP A 25 -13.24 -9.21 23.23
CA TRP A 25 -14.14 -9.88 24.17
C TRP A 25 -13.42 -10.32 25.45
N LEU A 26 -12.22 -10.88 25.31
CA LEU A 26 -11.39 -11.24 26.46
C LEU A 26 -11.08 -10.01 27.32
N GLN A 27 -10.80 -8.88 26.66
CA GLN A 27 -10.48 -7.66 27.36
C GLN A 27 -11.67 -6.93 27.96
N LEU A 28 -12.83 -6.95 27.31
CA LEU A 28 -14.08 -6.45 27.91
C LEU A 28 -14.43 -7.25 29.16
N LEU A 29 -14.22 -8.57 29.14
CA LEU A 29 -14.39 -9.44 30.30
C LEU A 29 -13.39 -9.14 31.43
N VAL A 30 -12.10 -9.00 31.11
CA VAL A 30 -11.06 -8.61 32.09
C VAL A 30 -11.36 -7.23 32.66
N SER A 31 -11.79 -6.29 31.82
CA SER A 31 -12.09 -4.93 32.23
C SER A 31 -13.31 -4.86 33.17
N SER A 32 -14.38 -5.56 32.79
CA SER A 32 -15.60 -5.66 33.58
C SER A 32 -15.37 -6.35 34.94
N SER A 33 -14.54 -7.40 34.96
CA SER A 33 -14.22 -8.14 36.18
C SER A 33 -13.47 -7.28 37.20
N PHE A 34 -12.59 -6.38 36.74
CA PHE A 34 -11.85 -5.47 37.61
C PHE A 34 -12.74 -4.39 38.23
N LEU A 35 -13.72 -3.85 37.49
CA LEU A 35 -14.73 -2.96 38.05
C LEU A 35 -15.53 -3.66 39.16
N GLY A 36 -15.91 -4.92 38.94
CA GLY A 36 -16.55 -5.75 39.96
C GLY A 36 -15.66 -5.95 41.19
N PHE A 37 -14.38 -6.30 40.99
CA PHE A 37 -13.45 -6.57 42.07
C PHE A 37 -13.06 -5.33 42.90
N VAL A 38 -13.06 -4.13 42.32
CA VAL A 38 -12.72 -2.89 43.05
C VAL A 38 -13.95 -2.29 43.73
N VAL A 39 -15.11 -2.27 43.06
CA VAL A 39 -16.32 -1.60 43.56
C VAL A 39 -17.04 -2.45 44.61
N VAL A 40 -17.08 -3.78 44.46
CA VAL A 40 -17.83 -4.66 45.37
C VAL A 40 -17.24 -4.66 46.79
N PRO A 41 -15.93 -4.82 47.03
CA PRO A 41 -15.38 -4.82 48.38
C PRO A 41 -15.49 -3.44 49.03
N VAL A 42 -15.22 -2.35 48.29
CA VAL A 42 -15.36 -0.98 48.79
C VAL A 42 -16.80 -0.73 49.26
N TYR A 43 -17.80 -1.10 48.46
CA TYR A 43 -19.21 -0.93 48.83
C TYR A 43 -19.62 -1.81 50.03
N THR A 44 -19.10 -3.05 50.10
CA THR A 44 -19.42 -4.01 51.16
C THR A 44 -18.76 -3.64 52.49
N HIS A 45 -17.53 -3.12 52.45
CA HIS A 45 -16.82 -2.63 53.62
C HIS A 45 -17.44 -1.32 54.15
N VAL A 46 -17.87 -0.40 53.29
CA VAL A 46 -18.58 0.82 53.75
C VAL A 46 -19.88 0.48 54.49
N LYS A 47 -20.65 -0.51 54.01
CA LYS A 47 -21.85 -1.00 54.71
C LYS A 47 -21.55 -1.72 56.03
N THR A 48 -20.42 -2.41 56.14
CA THR A 48 -20.07 -3.21 57.33
C THR A 48 -19.35 -2.39 58.40
N VAL A 49 -18.51 -1.42 58.00
CA VAL A 49 -17.69 -0.58 58.89
C VAL A 49 -18.52 0.51 59.59
N ILE A 50 -19.60 0.99 58.97
CA ILE A 50 -20.58 1.87 59.64
C ILE A 50 -21.24 1.18 60.86
N GLY A 51 -21.18 -0.15 60.95
CA GLY A 51 -21.70 -0.92 62.09
C GLY A 51 -20.74 -1.05 63.29
N LEU A 52 -19.41 -0.97 63.13
CA LEU A 52 -18.45 -1.35 64.18
C LEU A 52 -17.17 -0.50 64.15
N LEU A 53 -17.29 0.75 64.60
CA LEU A 53 -16.32 1.51 65.40
C LEU A 53 -14.80 1.19 65.23
N SER A 54 -14.12 1.78 64.24
CA SER A 54 -12.66 2.12 64.28
C SER A 54 -12.16 2.78 62.97
N SER A 55 -12.57 4.04 62.69
CA SER A 55 -12.41 4.66 61.35
C SER A 55 -11.07 5.34 61.04
N ILE A 56 -10.20 5.68 61.99
CA ILE A 56 -9.20 6.75 61.70
C ILE A 56 -7.91 6.26 61.01
N PHE A 57 -7.48 5.01 61.22
CA PHE A 57 -6.20 4.52 60.68
C PHE A 57 -6.35 3.73 59.36
N TRP A 58 -7.51 3.09 59.13
CA TRP A 58 -7.71 2.20 57.98
C TRP A 58 -8.16 2.90 56.69
N GLU A 59 -8.88 4.03 56.81
CA GLU A 59 -9.33 4.83 55.66
C GLU A 59 -8.15 5.39 54.83
N ARG A 60 -7.04 5.73 55.48
CA ARG A 60 -5.89 6.35 54.82
C ARG A 60 -5.03 5.35 54.03
N VAL A 61 -4.93 4.11 54.52
CA VAL A 61 -4.20 3.03 53.84
C VAL A 61 -4.99 2.50 52.66
N VAL A 62 -6.31 2.34 52.80
CA VAL A 62 -7.20 1.87 51.71
C VAL A 62 -7.29 2.90 50.57
N SER A 63 -7.32 4.20 50.86
CA SER A 63 -7.33 5.25 49.84
C SER A 63 -6.04 5.28 49.01
N ASN A 64 -4.87 5.17 49.66
CA ASN A 64 -3.59 5.11 48.96
C ASN A 64 -3.43 3.81 48.15
N LEU A 65 -3.91 2.68 48.68
CA LEU A 65 -3.90 1.39 47.97
C LEU A 65 -4.83 1.42 46.74
N ALA A 66 -6.02 2.00 46.88
CA ALA A 66 -6.97 2.19 45.79
C ALA A 66 -6.42 3.14 44.71
N GLY A 67 -5.72 4.21 45.09
CA GLY A 67 -5.05 5.11 44.15
C GLY A 67 -3.92 4.45 43.34
N PHE A 68 -3.15 3.56 43.97
CA PHE A 68 -2.12 2.76 43.28
C PHE A 68 -2.76 1.79 42.28
N VAL A 69 -3.81 1.06 42.70
CA VAL A 69 -4.57 0.15 41.82
C VAL A 69 -5.17 0.90 40.63
N MET A 70 -5.73 2.09 40.85
CA MET A 70 -6.27 2.93 39.77
C MET A 70 -5.20 3.41 38.78
N SER A 71 -3.99 3.71 39.26
CA SER A 71 -2.88 4.10 38.39
C SER A 71 -2.42 2.94 37.51
N VAL A 72 -2.22 1.74 38.09
CA VAL A 72 -1.89 0.52 37.34
C VAL A 72 -2.97 0.19 36.30
N TRP A 73 -4.25 0.36 36.67
CA TRP A 73 -5.37 0.19 35.76
C TRP A 73 -5.32 1.13 34.55
N ILE A 74 -5.07 2.42 34.78
CA ILE A 74 -4.95 3.43 33.71
C ILE A 74 -3.78 3.07 32.77
N PHE A 75 -2.65 2.58 33.30
CA PHE A 75 -1.54 2.11 32.47
C PHE A 75 -1.92 0.93 31.58
N VAL A 76 -2.70 -0.03 32.10
CA VAL A 76 -3.22 -1.16 31.29
C VAL A 76 -4.09 -0.64 30.15
N VAL A 77 -5.05 0.25 30.43
CA VAL A 77 -5.93 0.84 29.40
C VAL A 77 -5.14 1.65 28.36
N LEU A 78 -4.09 2.36 28.78
CA LEU A 78 -3.21 3.12 27.89
C LEU A 78 -2.42 2.22 26.94
N ILE A 79 -1.75 1.19 27.47
CA ILE A 79 -0.99 0.21 26.67
C ILE A 79 -1.90 -0.44 25.63
N GLN A 80 -3.12 -0.71 26.02
CA GLN A 80 -4.12 -1.32 25.17
C GLN A 80 -4.55 -0.42 24.01
N THR A 81 -4.80 0.86 24.29
CA THR A 81 -5.11 1.87 23.27
C THR A 81 -3.98 2.01 22.25
N ILE A 82 -2.72 1.95 22.70
CA ILE A 82 -1.54 2.05 21.83
C ILE A 82 -1.41 0.81 20.93
N ASN A 83 -1.57 -0.38 21.50
CA ASN A 83 -1.50 -1.64 20.75
C ASN A 83 -2.63 -1.78 19.72
N TYR A 84 -3.84 -1.29 20.03
CA TYR A 84 -4.94 -1.22 19.07
C TYR A 84 -4.68 -0.25 17.94
N THR A 85 -4.18 0.94 18.26
CA THR A 85 -3.85 1.95 17.26
C THR A 85 -2.77 1.42 16.31
N ALA A 86 -1.75 0.74 16.83
CA ALA A 86 -0.69 0.13 16.03
C ALA A 86 -1.21 -0.98 15.09
N SER A 87 -2.07 -1.87 15.59
CA SER A 87 -2.63 -2.96 14.80
C SER A 87 -3.57 -2.47 13.69
N LEU A 88 -4.37 -1.43 13.97
CA LEU A 88 -5.20 -0.77 12.97
C LEU A 88 -4.32 -0.10 11.89
N VAL A 89 -3.32 0.67 12.29
CA VAL A 89 -2.40 1.34 11.35
C VAL A 89 -1.64 0.32 10.50
N SER A 90 -1.20 -0.80 11.08
CA SER A 90 -0.54 -1.88 10.35
C SER A 90 -1.44 -2.50 9.28
N LEU A 91 -2.71 -2.77 9.59
CA LEU A 91 -3.67 -3.30 8.64
C LEU A 91 -3.92 -2.34 7.47
N TYR A 92 -4.10 -1.04 7.75
CA TYR A 92 -4.27 -0.02 6.72
C TYR A 92 -3.02 0.16 5.86
N THR A 93 -1.84 0.03 6.46
CA THR A 93 -0.56 0.14 5.74
C THR A 93 -0.31 -1.09 4.86
N PHE A 94 -0.64 -2.30 5.33
CA PHE A 94 -0.41 -3.55 4.61
C PHE A 94 -1.31 -3.72 3.38
N GLN A 95 -2.58 -3.26 3.45
CA GLN A 95 -3.52 -3.39 2.34
C GLN A 95 -3.23 -2.44 1.17
N GLN A 96 -2.57 -1.31 1.41
CA GLN A 96 -2.25 -0.35 0.35
C GLN A 96 -0.99 -0.72 -0.45
N LEU A 97 -0.20 -1.67 0.06
CA LEU A 97 1.12 -2.04 -0.47
C LEU A 97 1.15 -3.40 -1.19
N GLN A 98 0.05 -4.15 -1.31
CA GLN A 98 0.03 -5.40 -2.07
C GLN A 98 -0.34 -5.17 -3.54
N PRO A 99 0.63 -5.06 -4.46
CA PRO A 99 0.34 -5.29 -5.86
C PRO A 99 -0.09 -6.76 -6.06
N SER A 100 -1.11 -6.97 -6.90
CA SER A 100 -1.66 -8.31 -7.22
C SER A 100 -0.63 -9.29 -7.80
N VAL A 101 0.54 -8.79 -8.21
CA VAL A 101 1.62 -9.55 -8.83
C VAL A 101 2.92 -8.93 -8.35
N THR A 102 3.77 -9.67 -7.68
CA THR A 102 5.04 -9.13 -7.14
C THR A 102 6.21 -9.40 -8.08
N ASP A 103 6.08 -10.39 -8.96
CA ASP A 103 7.14 -10.81 -9.89
C ASP A 103 6.53 -11.29 -11.22
N ILE A 104 7.20 -10.98 -12.35
CA ILE A 104 6.84 -11.54 -13.67
C ILE A 104 6.88 -13.07 -13.64
N LYS A 105 7.79 -13.66 -12.86
CA LYS A 105 7.93 -15.11 -12.77
C LYS A 105 6.66 -15.79 -12.26
N ASP A 106 5.89 -15.11 -11.41
CA ASP A 106 4.60 -15.62 -10.96
C ASP A 106 3.55 -15.61 -12.07
N LEU A 107 3.61 -14.63 -12.99
CA LEU A 107 2.73 -14.59 -14.15
C LEU A 107 3.05 -15.71 -15.14
N VAL A 108 4.34 -16.00 -15.35
CA VAL A 108 4.79 -17.15 -16.16
C VAL A 108 4.27 -18.45 -15.54
N ARG A 109 4.47 -18.64 -14.23
CA ARG A 109 4.06 -19.87 -13.53
C ARG A 109 2.55 -20.09 -13.50
N LYS A 110 1.76 -19.00 -13.45
CA LYS A 110 0.29 -19.06 -13.47
C LYS A 110 -0.30 -19.09 -14.88
N GLU A 111 0.55 -19.08 -15.92
CA GLU A 111 0.16 -19.00 -17.33
C GLU A 111 -0.82 -17.86 -17.63
N GLU A 112 -0.64 -16.73 -16.96
CA GLU A 112 -1.48 -15.55 -17.14
C GLU A 112 -1.09 -14.79 -18.42
N SER A 113 -2.09 -14.24 -19.10
CA SER A 113 -1.89 -13.45 -20.31
C SER A 113 -1.30 -12.07 -20.00
N ILE A 114 -0.26 -11.69 -20.74
CA ILE A 114 0.41 -10.39 -20.63
C ILE A 114 0.16 -9.55 -21.88
N GLY A 115 -0.11 -8.27 -21.67
CA GLY A 115 -0.23 -7.28 -22.74
C GLY A 115 1.07 -6.51 -22.98
N TYR A 116 1.30 -6.13 -24.24
CA TYR A 116 2.35 -5.19 -24.64
C TYR A 116 1.80 -4.21 -25.70
N LEU A 117 2.45 -3.06 -25.89
CA LEU A 117 2.05 -2.13 -26.96
C LEU A 117 2.53 -2.64 -28.33
N ASN A 118 1.66 -2.59 -29.35
CA ASN A 118 1.91 -3.11 -30.72
C ASN A 118 3.14 -2.57 -31.49
N ASN A 119 3.93 -1.67 -30.91
CA ASN A 119 5.14 -1.10 -31.50
C ASN A 119 6.33 -1.13 -30.52
N SER A 120 6.30 -2.01 -29.52
CA SER A 120 7.29 -2.07 -28.45
C SER A 120 8.25 -3.26 -28.62
N PHE A 121 9.55 -3.03 -28.37
CA PHE A 121 10.59 -4.08 -28.32
C PHE A 121 10.37 -5.09 -27.18
N VAL A 122 9.38 -4.82 -26.34
CA VAL A 122 8.99 -5.65 -25.19
C VAL A 122 8.53 -7.05 -25.62
N TYR A 123 8.03 -7.23 -26.85
CA TYR A 123 7.64 -8.55 -27.35
C TYR A 123 8.80 -9.56 -27.29
N ASP A 124 9.97 -9.21 -27.82
CA ASP A 124 11.15 -10.10 -27.82
C ASP A 124 11.65 -10.38 -26.39
N ILE A 125 11.59 -9.37 -25.52
CA ILE A 125 11.99 -9.53 -24.11
C ILE A 125 11.04 -10.50 -23.39
N LEU A 126 9.73 -10.38 -23.58
CA LEU A 126 8.75 -11.28 -22.98
C LEU A 126 8.95 -12.73 -23.44
N LYS A 127 9.27 -12.92 -24.73
CA LYS A 127 9.61 -14.23 -25.28
C LYS A 127 10.85 -14.84 -24.66
N HIS A 128 11.91 -14.05 -24.48
CA HIS A 128 13.15 -14.51 -23.81
C HIS A 128 12.94 -14.87 -22.34
N VAL A 129 11.95 -14.29 -21.68
CA VAL A 129 11.62 -14.57 -20.28
C VAL A 129 10.83 -15.86 -20.11
N GLY A 130 10.30 -16.42 -21.20
CA GLY A 130 9.60 -17.71 -21.22
C GLY A 130 8.07 -17.60 -21.28
N PHE A 131 7.52 -16.48 -21.78
CA PHE A 131 6.09 -16.43 -22.11
C PHE A 131 5.81 -17.09 -23.46
N ASP A 132 4.75 -17.88 -23.51
CA ASP A 132 4.24 -18.43 -24.77
C ASP A 132 3.63 -17.35 -25.66
N ASP A 133 3.86 -17.45 -26.97
CA ASP A 133 3.33 -16.52 -27.98
C ASP A 133 1.78 -16.41 -27.91
N SER A 134 1.09 -17.45 -27.45
CA SER A 134 -0.39 -17.45 -27.29
C SER A 134 -0.89 -16.62 -26.11
N LYS A 135 -0.02 -16.36 -25.12
CA LYS A 135 -0.33 -15.62 -23.88
C LYS A 135 0.09 -14.16 -23.96
N ILE A 136 0.92 -13.81 -24.96
CA ILE A 136 1.35 -12.46 -25.23
C ILE A 136 0.32 -11.80 -26.15
N LYS A 137 -0.28 -10.69 -25.70
CA LYS A 137 -1.28 -9.94 -26.47
C LYS A 137 -0.78 -8.56 -26.85
N GLY A 138 -0.75 -8.31 -28.14
CA GLY A 138 -0.52 -6.98 -28.69
C GLY A 138 -1.75 -6.11 -28.47
N LEU A 139 -1.57 -4.98 -27.80
CA LEU A 139 -2.62 -4.03 -27.45
C LEU A 139 -2.24 -2.63 -27.94
N THR A 140 -3.26 -1.82 -28.19
CA THR A 140 -3.10 -0.38 -28.39
C THR A 140 -3.43 0.40 -27.12
N MET A 141 -2.98 1.65 -27.02
CA MET A 141 -3.10 2.46 -25.78
C MET A 141 -4.55 2.61 -25.26
N TRP A 142 -5.54 2.55 -26.15
CA TRP A 142 -6.96 2.64 -25.82
C TRP A 142 -7.57 1.30 -25.39
N GLU A 143 -7.03 0.17 -25.87
CA GLU A 143 -7.47 -1.18 -25.50
C GLU A 143 -6.91 -1.65 -24.16
N ILE A 144 -5.86 -1.01 -23.63
CA ILE A 144 -5.20 -1.41 -22.38
C ILE A 144 -6.17 -1.40 -21.20
N ASP A 145 -7.00 -0.35 -21.07
CA ASP A 145 -7.96 -0.22 -19.96
C ASP A 145 -9.00 -1.35 -20.00
N GLU A 146 -9.53 -1.64 -21.18
CA GLU A 146 -10.51 -2.71 -21.37
C GLU A 146 -9.89 -4.10 -21.14
N ALA A 147 -8.69 -4.33 -21.67
CA ALA A 147 -8.00 -5.60 -21.56
C ALA A 147 -7.57 -5.91 -20.11
N LEU A 148 -7.08 -4.90 -19.36
CA LEU A 148 -6.76 -5.03 -17.94
C LEU A 148 -8.02 -5.21 -17.09
N SER A 149 -9.11 -4.50 -17.42
CA SER A 149 -10.39 -4.62 -16.69
C SER A 149 -11.05 -5.98 -16.87
N LYS A 150 -10.93 -6.61 -18.05
CA LYS A 150 -11.40 -7.99 -18.29
C LYS A 150 -10.61 -9.02 -17.47
N GLY A 151 -9.31 -8.77 -17.29
CA GLY A 151 -8.40 -9.69 -16.60
C GLY A 151 -8.12 -10.96 -17.40
N SER A 152 -7.05 -11.67 -17.05
CA SER A 152 -6.59 -12.83 -17.83
C SER A 152 -7.64 -13.95 -17.96
N ARG A 153 -8.42 -14.22 -16.89
CA ARG A 153 -9.43 -15.29 -16.88
C ARG A 153 -10.59 -15.09 -17.85
N LYS A 154 -10.91 -13.85 -18.23
CA LYS A 154 -12.00 -13.54 -19.19
C LYS A 154 -11.47 -13.21 -20.58
N GLY A 155 -10.26 -13.67 -20.91
CA GLY A 155 -9.63 -13.41 -22.20
C GLY A 155 -9.01 -12.00 -22.32
N GLY A 156 -8.88 -11.26 -21.23
CA GLY A 156 -8.11 -10.01 -21.17
C GLY A 156 -6.62 -10.25 -20.91
N VAL A 157 -6.00 -9.35 -20.16
CA VAL A 157 -4.60 -9.46 -19.70
C VAL A 157 -4.52 -9.22 -18.19
N ALA A 158 -3.60 -9.90 -17.53
CA ALA A 158 -3.34 -9.71 -16.09
C ALA A 158 -2.44 -8.49 -15.83
N ALA A 159 -1.50 -8.24 -16.74
CA ALA A 159 -0.54 -7.17 -16.62
C ALA A 159 -0.18 -6.62 -18.00
N VAL A 160 0.22 -5.34 -18.05
CA VAL A 160 0.80 -4.73 -19.26
C VAL A 160 2.24 -4.32 -18.97
N VAL A 161 3.13 -4.70 -19.89
CA VAL A 161 4.54 -4.32 -19.86
C VAL A 161 4.81 -3.38 -21.01
N ASP A 162 5.34 -2.21 -20.69
CA ASP A 162 5.87 -1.26 -21.65
C ASP A 162 6.92 -0.37 -20.96
N GLN A 163 7.51 0.57 -21.71
CA GLN A 163 8.46 1.55 -21.21
C GLN A 163 7.94 2.28 -19.96
N THR A 164 8.82 2.42 -18.95
CA THR A 164 8.52 3.11 -17.68
C THR A 164 7.82 4.46 -17.83
N PRO A 165 8.22 5.39 -18.73
CA PRO A 165 7.52 6.66 -18.88
C PRO A 165 6.06 6.50 -19.37
N ASN A 166 5.79 5.60 -20.31
CA ASN A 166 4.44 5.35 -20.82
C ASN A 166 3.54 4.78 -19.73
N MET A 167 4.06 3.80 -18.99
CA MET A 167 3.36 3.18 -17.88
C MET A 167 3.13 4.15 -16.72
N LYS A 168 4.08 5.05 -16.46
CA LYS A 168 3.94 6.10 -15.42
C LYS A 168 2.84 7.09 -15.78
N LEU A 169 2.76 7.49 -17.05
CA LEU A 169 1.69 8.35 -17.56
C LEU A 169 0.34 7.65 -17.49
N PHE A 170 0.28 6.37 -17.89
CA PHE A 170 -0.94 5.57 -17.84
C PHE A 170 -1.47 5.41 -16.39
N ALA A 171 -0.60 5.03 -15.46
CA ALA A 171 -0.96 4.95 -14.04
C ALA A 171 -1.40 6.31 -13.46
N ALA A 172 -0.78 7.41 -13.90
CA ALA A 172 -1.19 8.76 -13.49
C ALA A 172 -2.55 9.17 -14.08
N LYS A 173 -2.93 8.67 -15.27
CA LYS A 173 -4.25 8.91 -15.85
C LYS A 173 -5.35 8.15 -15.09
N TYR A 174 -5.04 6.94 -14.60
CA TYR A 174 -5.99 6.05 -13.94
C TYR A 174 -5.62 5.81 -12.46
N CYS A 175 -5.37 6.91 -11.73
CA CYS A 175 -4.72 6.97 -10.42
C CYS A 175 -5.15 5.91 -9.38
N SER A 176 -6.39 5.44 -9.42
CA SER A 176 -6.97 4.50 -8.45
C SER A 176 -7.15 3.07 -8.98
N LYS A 177 -7.19 2.87 -10.30
CA LYS A 177 -7.49 1.57 -10.91
C LYS A 177 -6.25 0.71 -11.11
N TYR A 178 -5.12 1.34 -11.39
CA TYR A 178 -3.89 0.65 -11.77
C TYR A 178 -2.70 1.11 -10.94
N THR A 179 -1.80 0.19 -10.65
CA THR A 179 -0.55 0.47 -9.96
C THR A 179 0.64 0.01 -10.77
N MET A 180 1.76 0.74 -10.64
CA MET A 180 3.02 0.34 -11.24
C MET A 180 3.80 -0.53 -10.28
N ILE A 181 4.17 -1.71 -10.75
CA ILE A 181 5.18 -2.54 -10.10
C ILE A 181 6.51 -2.24 -10.78
N GLY A 182 7.58 -2.19 -9.98
CA GLY A 182 8.91 -1.68 -10.28
C GLY A 182 9.53 -2.12 -11.63
N PRO A 183 10.68 -1.54 -12.00
CA PRO A 183 11.31 -1.83 -13.28
C PRO A 183 11.69 -3.31 -13.35
N ILE A 184 10.95 -4.02 -14.18
CA ILE A 184 11.08 -5.48 -14.41
C ILE A 184 12.21 -5.79 -15.38
N PHE A 185 12.49 -4.86 -16.28
CA PHE A 185 13.62 -4.90 -17.19
C PHE A 185 14.38 -3.59 -17.09
N LYS A 186 15.70 -3.69 -16.87
CA LYS A 186 16.59 -2.54 -16.90
C LYS A 186 17.03 -2.34 -18.34
N THR A 187 16.36 -1.44 -19.05
CA THR A 187 16.72 -1.07 -20.42
C THR A 187 17.67 0.12 -20.41
N ASP A 188 18.65 0.13 -21.32
CA ASP A 188 19.66 1.18 -21.45
C ASP A 188 19.08 2.47 -22.06
N GLY A 189 18.22 3.14 -21.29
CA GLY A 189 17.78 4.52 -21.51
C GLY A 189 17.21 4.84 -22.90
N PHE A 190 17.15 6.14 -23.20
CA PHE A 190 16.84 6.66 -24.54
C PHE A 190 18.10 7.25 -25.14
N GLY A 191 18.28 7.09 -26.45
CA GLY A 191 19.43 7.61 -27.19
C GLY A 191 19.02 8.27 -28.50
N PHE A 192 19.86 9.18 -28.99
CA PHE A 192 19.71 9.78 -30.32
C PHE A 192 20.49 8.97 -31.34
N VAL A 193 19.88 8.67 -32.48
CA VAL A 193 20.49 7.85 -33.54
C VAL A 193 20.84 8.72 -34.73
N PHE A 194 22.08 8.59 -35.21
CA PHE A 194 22.58 9.29 -36.40
C PHE A 194 23.17 8.30 -37.41
N PRO A 195 23.16 8.62 -38.72
CA PRO A 195 23.87 7.84 -39.72
C PRO A 195 25.36 7.72 -39.38
N LYS A 196 25.98 6.59 -39.73
CA LYS A 196 27.42 6.39 -39.55
C LYS A 196 28.19 7.52 -40.24
N ARG A 197 29.18 8.08 -39.54
CA ARG A 197 30.02 9.23 -39.97
C ARG A 197 29.31 10.59 -40.03
N SER A 198 28.17 10.76 -39.34
CA SER A 198 27.55 12.08 -39.20
C SER A 198 28.43 13.03 -38.38
N LEU A 199 28.69 14.22 -38.92
CA LEU A 199 29.41 15.30 -38.25
C LEU A 199 28.63 15.92 -37.07
N LEU A 200 27.35 15.55 -36.90
CA LEU A 200 26.49 16.07 -35.83
C LEU A 200 26.69 15.32 -34.51
N ILE A 201 27.25 14.10 -34.53
CA ILE A 201 27.41 13.26 -33.34
C ILE A 201 28.21 13.96 -32.23
N PRO A 202 29.38 14.58 -32.50
CA PRO A 202 30.17 15.24 -31.45
C PRO A 202 29.42 16.44 -30.85
N ASN A 203 28.77 17.24 -31.69
CA ASN A 203 28.03 18.43 -31.27
C ASN A 203 26.83 18.07 -30.40
N VAL A 204 26.03 17.08 -30.82
CA VAL A 204 24.86 16.63 -30.08
C VAL A 204 25.27 15.95 -28.77
N SER A 205 26.31 15.11 -28.78
CA SER A 205 26.83 14.48 -27.56
C SER A 205 27.33 15.52 -26.56
N HIS A 206 28.05 16.53 -27.02
CA HIS A 206 28.53 17.62 -26.16
C HIS A 206 27.36 18.47 -25.61
N ALA A 207 26.35 18.75 -26.44
CA ALA A 207 25.14 19.44 -26.00
C ALA A 207 24.39 18.63 -24.93
N ILE A 208 24.23 17.31 -25.12
CA ILE A 208 23.62 16.42 -24.12
C ILE A 208 24.40 16.47 -22.81
N LEU A 209 25.74 16.30 -22.85
CA LEU A 209 26.58 16.39 -21.65
C LEU A 209 26.44 17.73 -20.93
N LYS A 210 26.37 18.83 -21.68
CA LYS A 210 26.16 20.17 -21.09
C LYS A 210 24.80 20.28 -20.39
N VAL A 211 23.75 19.72 -20.99
CA VAL A 211 22.40 19.74 -20.41
C VAL A 211 22.35 18.80 -19.20
N THR A 212 22.89 17.58 -19.29
CA THR A 212 22.88 16.55 -18.22
C THR A 212 23.80 16.87 -17.05
N GLY A 213 24.93 17.51 -17.28
CA GLY A 213 25.85 17.96 -16.23
C GLY A 213 25.35 19.18 -15.46
N THR A 214 24.25 19.82 -15.89
CA THR A 214 23.64 20.93 -15.19
C THR A 214 22.43 20.42 -14.40
N GLU A 215 22.36 20.65 -13.08
CA GLU A 215 21.27 20.20 -12.18
C GLU A 215 19.84 20.62 -12.61
N ARG A 216 19.73 21.53 -13.58
CA ARG A 216 18.46 22.07 -14.11
C ARG A 216 17.52 21.04 -14.75
N ILE A 217 18.01 19.86 -15.17
CA ILE A 217 17.12 18.86 -15.80
C ILE A 217 16.13 18.30 -14.78
N LEU A 218 16.59 17.94 -13.58
CA LEU A 218 15.77 17.26 -12.58
C LEU A 218 14.63 18.16 -12.09
N ASP A 219 14.90 19.45 -11.92
CA ASP A 219 13.90 20.44 -11.51
C ASP A 219 12.90 20.72 -12.63
N THR A 220 13.38 20.92 -13.86
CA THR A 220 12.50 21.20 -15.01
C THR A 220 11.57 20.01 -15.32
N ASP A 221 12.08 18.78 -15.24
CA ASP A 221 11.28 17.58 -15.45
C ASP A 221 10.24 17.40 -14.35
N ARG A 222 10.62 17.65 -13.09
CA ARG A 222 9.68 17.56 -11.96
C ARG A 222 8.56 18.59 -12.11
N GLU A 223 8.88 19.84 -12.46
CA GLU A 223 7.88 20.89 -12.68
C GLU A 223 6.93 20.57 -13.84
N LYS A 224 7.47 20.17 -15.00
CA LYS A 224 6.66 19.81 -16.17
C LYS A 224 5.76 18.60 -15.91
N MET A 225 6.25 17.59 -15.17
CA MET A 225 5.43 16.45 -14.78
C MET A 225 4.34 16.82 -13.77
N VAL A 226 4.61 17.73 -12.83
CA VAL A 226 3.59 18.25 -11.89
C VAL A 226 2.52 19.05 -12.64
N GLN A 227 2.93 19.88 -13.60
CA GLN A 227 2.00 20.66 -14.41
C GLN A 227 1.15 19.79 -15.33
N GLY A 228 1.74 18.75 -15.92
CA GLY A 228 1.01 17.73 -16.68
C GLY A 228 -0.05 17.02 -15.84
N ARG A 229 0.30 16.59 -14.62
CA ARG A 229 -0.65 15.98 -13.68
C ARG A 229 -1.83 16.90 -13.34
N LYS A 230 -1.56 18.19 -13.05
CA LYS A 230 -2.63 19.19 -12.77
C LYS A 230 -3.55 19.46 -13.96
N LYS A 231 -3.10 19.19 -15.18
CA LYS A 231 -3.89 19.38 -16.40
C LYS A 231 -4.75 18.15 -16.69
N LEU A 232 -4.21 16.95 -16.46
CA LEU A 232 -4.93 15.69 -16.54
C LEU A 232 -6.07 15.60 -15.51
N SER A 233 -5.83 16.01 -14.27
CA SER A 233 -6.86 16.03 -13.21
C SER A 233 -7.97 17.08 -13.39
N ARG A 234 -7.87 17.92 -14.42
CA ARG A 234 -8.85 18.97 -14.74
C ARG A 234 -9.72 18.63 -15.96
N LEU A 235 -9.42 17.51 -16.61
CA LEU A 235 -10.14 17.01 -17.80
C LEU A 235 -11.07 15.83 -17.46
N GLU A 236 -11.11 15.43 -16.18
CA GLU A 236 -12.12 14.55 -15.57
C GLU A 236 -13.11 15.39 -14.76
#